data_AF-A0A968S091-F1
#
_entry.id   AF-A0A968S091-F1
#
_cell.length_a   1.000
_cell.length_b   1.000
_cell.length_c   1.000
_cell.angle_alpha   90.00
_cell.angle_beta   90.00
_cell.angle_gamma   90.00
#
_symmetry.space_group_name_H-M   'P 1'
#
loop_
_entity.id
_entity.type
_entity.pdbx_description
1 polymer ?
#
loop_
_entity_poly.entity_id
_entity_poly.type
_entity_poly.pdbx_seq_one_letter_code
_entity_poly.pdbx_strand_id
1 'polypeptide(L)' 'AAVPEFSLSGLEFPVKLFLILNVSGLCASSGEGRRQIQGGAVKLDGDRISDPNLTFNSAEELAGKVLQVGKKKFIRLTLV' A
#
# COMPACT_ATOMS: atom_id res chain seq x y z
N ALA A 1 -18.72 4.53 -7.96
CA ALA A 1 -17.95 4.69 -6.71
C ALA A 1 -16.48 4.78 -7.09
N ALA A 2 -15.85 5.92 -6.86
CA ALA A 2 -14.47 6.17 -7.29
C ALA A 2 -13.51 5.37 -6.41
N VAL A 3 -12.79 4.42 -7.00
CA VAL A 3 -11.64 3.78 -6.33
C VAL A 3 -10.54 4.84 -6.31
N PRO A 4 -10.05 5.26 -5.14
CA PRO A 4 -8.98 6.25 -5.06
C PRO A 4 -7.72 5.70 -5.74
N GLU A 5 -7.15 6.50 -6.63
CA GLU A 5 -5.88 6.22 -7.30
C GLU A 5 -4.76 6.98 -6.59
N PHE A 6 -3.62 6.32 -6.41
CA PHE A 6 -2.46 6.87 -5.76
C PHE A 6 -1.25 6.77 -6.67
N SER A 7 -0.63 7.92 -6.94
CA SER A 7 0.53 8.04 -7.81
C SER A 7 1.81 7.77 -7.04
N LEU A 8 2.57 6.76 -7.46
CA LEU A 8 3.85 6.37 -6.83
C LEU A 8 5.06 7.13 -7.39
N SER A 9 4.88 7.85 -8.49
CA SER A 9 5.93 8.53 -9.26
C SER A 9 6.72 9.56 -8.45
N GLY A 10 6.12 10.12 -7.39
CA GLY A 10 6.76 11.09 -6.50
C GLY A 10 7.43 10.48 -5.25
N LEU A 11 7.49 9.16 -5.12
CA LEU A 11 8.13 8.50 -3.96
C LEU A 11 9.59 8.17 -4.24
N GLU A 12 10.44 8.42 -3.24
CA GLU A 12 11.82 7.92 -3.23
C GLU A 12 11.83 6.45 -2.79
N PHE A 13 12.39 5.60 -3.65
CA PHE A 13 12.62 4.19 -3.36
C PHE A 13 14.05 3.99 -2.83
N PRO A 14 14.26 3.06 -1.88
CA PRO A 14 13.35 2.02 -1.42
C PRO A 14 12.32 2.50 -0.39
N VAL A 15 11.04 2.17 -0.63
CA VAL A 15 9.91 2.59 0.23
C VAL A 15 9.25 1.40 0.90
N LYS A 16 8.88 1.55 2.16
CA LYS A 16 8.19 0.48 2.91
C LYS A 16 6.69 0.49 2.63
N LEU A 17 6.09 -0.69 2.58
CA LEU A 17 4.65 -0.85 2.35
C LEU A 17 3.81 -0.02 3.34
N PHE A 18 4.13 -0.04 4.63
CA PHE A 18 3.39 0.74 5.62
C PHE A 18 3.50 2.24 5.42
N LEU A 19 4.58 2.72 4.79
CA LEU A 19 4.73 4.12 4.45
C LEU A 19 3.76 4.47 3.33
N ILE A 20 3.69 3.65 2.28
CA ILE A 20 2.70 3.78 1.19
C ILE A 20 1.29 3.81 1.76
N LEU A 21 0.96 2.91 2.70
CA LEU A 21 -0.32 2.90 3.41
C LEU A 21 -0.62 4.21 4.14
N ASN A 22 0.40 4.83 4.73
CA ASN A 22 0.26 6.10 5.41
C ASN A 22 0.07 7.24 4.41
N VAL A 23 0.98 7.39 3.43
CA VAL A 23 0.92 8.48 2.44
C VAL A 23 -0.28 8.39 1.50
N SER A 24 -0.81 7.19 1.26
CA SER A 24 -2.04 6.98 0.48
C SER A 24 -3.34 7.21 1.27
N GLY A 25 -3.25 7.52 2.57
CA GLY A 25 -4.42 7.72 3.43
C GLY A 25 -5.15 6.44 3.82
N LEU A 26 -4.61 5.27 3.47
CA LEU A 26 -5.14 3.96 3.89
C LEU A 26 -5.03 3.76 5.42
N CYS A 27 -3.99 4.32 6.04
CA CYS A 27 -3.76 4.26 7.48
C CYS A 27 -3.56 5.66 8.06
N ALA A 28 -4.08 5.90 9.27
CA ALA A 28 -3.91 7.18 9.96
C ALA A 28 -2.50 7.40 10.51
N SER A 29 -1.68 6.34 10.57
CA SER A 29 -0.30 6.39 11.07
C SER A 29 0.51 5.17 10.64
N SER A 30 1.83 5.30 10.67
CA SER A 30 2.77 4.22 10.33
C SER A 30 2.61 2.97 11.21
N GLY A 31 2.25 3.14 12.49
CA GLY A 31 1.98 2.03 13.41
C GLY A 31 0.70 1.25 13.09
N GLU A 32 -0.35 1.94 12.64
CA GLU A 32 -1.59 1.32 12.13
C GLU A 32 -1.29 0.50 10.87
N GLY A 33 -0.51 1.05 9.93
CA GLY A 33 -0.09 0.32 8.74
C GLY A 33 0.62 -0.99 9.08
N ARG A 34 1.58 -0.97 10.01
CA ARG A 34 2.28 -2.19 10.45
C ARG A 34 1.34 -3.22 11.07
N ARG A 35 0.40 -2.80 11.93
CA ARG A 35 -0.58 -3.71 12.56
C ARG A 35 -1.51 -4.35 11.52
N GLN A 36 -1.97 -3.58 10.54
CA GLN A 36 -2.80 -4.09 9.45
C GLN A 36 -2.05 -5.14 8.62
N ILE A 37 -0.78 -4.87 8.33
CA ILE A 37 0.08 -5.82 7.61
C ILE A 37 0.29 -7.07 8.47
N GLN A 38 0.75 -6.94 9.71
CA GLN A 38 0.96 -8.08 10.62
C GLN A 38 -0.30 -8.92 10.85
N GLY A 39 -1.47 -8.27 10.89
CA GLY A 39 -2.77 -8.95 10.99
C GLY A 39 -3.26 -9.60 9.69
N GLY A 40 -2.50 -9.52 8.59
CA GLY A 40 -2.89 -10.07 7.29
C GLY A 40 -4.13 -9.40 6.69
N ALA A 41 -4.42 -8.17 7.10
CA ALA A 41 -5.52 -7.36 6.58
C ALA A 41 -5.13 -6.60 5.31
N VAL A 42 -3.83 -6.51 5.00
CA VAL A 42 -3.33 -5.91 3.77
C VAL A 42 -3.21 -6.95 2.66
N LYS A 43 -3.76 -6.63 1.51
CA LYS A 43 -3.61 -7.39 0.28
C LYS A 43 -3.09 -6.49 -0.83
N LEU A 44 -2.17 -7.00 -1.63
CA LEU A 44 -1.64 -6.35 -2.80
C LEU A 44 -1.99 -7.23 -4.00
N ASP A 45 -2.80 -6.73 -4.92
CA ASP A 45 -3.21 -7.46 -6.13
C ASP A 45 -3.89 -8.81 -5.86
N GLY A 46 -4.47 -8.98 -4.66
CA GLY A 46 -5.06 -10.24 -4.19
C GLY A 46 -4.14 -11.07 -3.29
N ASP A 47 -2.83 -10.83 -3.33
CA ASP A 47 -1.85 -11.47 -2.46
C ASP A 47 -1.86 -10.85 -1.06
N ARG A 48 -2.03 -11.69 -0.04
CA ARG A 48 -1.99 -11.23 1.35
C ARG A 48 -0.55 -10.90 1.74
N ILE A 49 -0.33 -9.66 2.18
CA ILE A 49 0.95 -9.24 2.73
C ILE A 49 0.87 -9.30 4.26
N SER A 50 1.78 -10.08 4.85
CA SER A 50 1.93 -10.19 6.30
C SER A 50 3.23 -9.58 6.83
N ASP A 51 4.14 -9.17 5.93
CA ASP A 51 5.45 -8.65 6.31
C ASP A 51 5.45 -7.11 6.45
N PRO A 52 5.53 -6.57 7.68
CA PRO A 52 5.50 -5.12 7.90
C PRO A 52 6.80 -4.42 7.48
N ASN A 53 7.88 -5.17 7.23
CA ASN A 53 9.15 -4.65 6.73
C ASN A 53 9.28 -4.81 5.21
N LEU A 54 8.21 -5.26 4.53
CA LEU A 54 8.16 -5.35 3.08
C LEU A 54 8.51 -3.99 2.49
N THR A 55 9.59 -3.99 1.72
CA THR A 55 10.18 -2.80 1.11
C THR A 55 10.18 -3.02 -0.38
N PHE A 56 9.68 -2.04 -1.11
CA PHE A 56 9.70 -2.03 -2.57
C PHE A 56 10.89 -1.19 -3.01
N ASN A 57 11.60 -1.69 -4.01
CA ASN A 57 12.77 -1.01 -4.58
C ASN A 57 12.39 -0.14 -5.78
N SER A 58 11.22 -0.38 -6.38
CA SER A 58 10.73 0.40 -7.52
C SER A 58 9.21 0.57 -7.44
N ALA A 59 8.72 1.73 -7.89
CA ALA A 59 7.28 1.98 -8.04
C ALA A 59 6.65 1.02 -9.06
N GLU A 60 7.42 0.59 -10.05
CA GLU A 60 6.98 -0.31 -11.12
C GLU A 60 6.47 -1.65 -10.58
N GLU A 61 7.04 -2.15 -9.48
CA GLU A 61 6.58 -3.40 -8.85
C GLU A 61 5.17 -3.30 -8.25
N LEU A 62 4.75 -2.07 -8.02
CA LEU A 62 3.46 -1.71 -7.44
C LEU A 62 2.54 -1.04 -8.46
N ALA A 63 3.08 -0.54 -9.57
CA ALA A 63 2.35 0.18 -10.59
C ALA A 63 1.26 -0.72 -11.19
N GLY A 64 0.03 -0.21 -11.22
CA GLY A 64 -1.13 -0.94 -11.69
C GLY A 64 -1.76 -1.89 -10.66
N LYS A 65 -1.07 -2.19 -9.55
CA LYS A 65 -1.58 -3.09 -8.51
C LYS A 65 -2.64 -2.42 -7.65
N VAL A 66 -3.60 -3.22 -7.19
CA VAL A 66 -4.63 -2.76 -6.26
C VAL A 66 -4.24 -3.11 -4.84
N LEU A 67 -4.13 -2.09 -3.98
CA LEU A 67 -3.82 -2.27 -2.58
C LEU A 67 -5.10 -2.20 -1.76
N GLN A 68 -5.41 -3.28 -1.07
CA GLN A 68 -6.59 -3.43 -0.24
C GLN A 68 -6.18 -3.54 1.22
N VAL A 69 -6.86 -2.79 2.07
CA VAL A 69 -6.65 -2.81 3.52
C VAL A 69 -7.99 -3.05 4.20
N GLY A 70 -8.11 -4.23 4.80
CA GLY A 70 -9.35 -4.70 5.41
C GLY A 70 -10.49 -4.82 4.38
N LYS A 71 -11.71 -4.51 4.80
CA LYS A 71 -12.93 -4.65 3.98
C LYS A 71 -13.43 -3.36 3.34
N LYS A 72 -12.93 -2.20 3.78
CA LYS A 72 -13.50 -0.88 3.41
C LYS A 72 -12.54 0.03 2.67
N LYS A 73 -11.24 -0.28 2.63
CA LYS A 73 -10.23 0.60 2.05
C LYS A 73 -9.51 -0.11 0.92
N PHE A 74 -9.54 0.48 -0.27
CA PHE A 74 -8.92 -0.04 -1.48
C PHE A 74 -8.39 1.16 -2.24
N ILE A 75 -7.13 1.11 -2.69
CA ILE A 75 -6.55 2.10 -3.59
C ILE A 75 -5.96 1.39 -4.79
N ARG A 76 -5.95 2.05 -5.93
CA ARG A 76 -5.18 1.61 -7.08
C ARG A 76 -3.84 2.35 -7.10
N LEU A 77 -2.75 1.62 -7.13
CA LEU A 77 -1.43 2.20 -7.31
C LEU A 77 -1.20 2.42 -8.80
N THR A 78 -0.70 3.60 -9.14
CA THR A 78 -0.47 3.99 -10.52
C THR A 78 0.84 4.75 -10.64
N LEU A 79 1.48 4.59 -11.78
CA LEU A 79 2.67 5.33 -12.19
C LEU A 79 2.23 6.29 -13.30
N VAL A 80 1.74 7.47 -12.92
CA VAL A 80 1.49 8.60 -13.85
C VAL A 80 2.34 9.79 -13.48
#